data_AF-A0A829GRH0-F1
#
_entry.id   AF-A0A829GRH0-F1
#
_cell.length_a   1.000
_cell.length_b   1.000
_cell.length_c   1.000
_cell.angle_alpha   90.00
_cell.angle_beta   90.00
_cell.angle_gamma   90.00
#
_symmetry.space_group_name_H-M   'P 1'
#
loop_
_entity.id
_entity.type
_entity.pdbx_description
1 polymer ?
#
loop_
_entity_poly.entity_id
_entity_poly.type
_entity_poly.pdbx_seq_one_letter_code
_entity_poly.pdbx_strand_id
1 'polypeptide(L)'
;EEKELRFYKSTTWTKLSKSFRLRNPTCASCLKRGIIRQAVLVDHIEPIKTAYGWQHRLDESNLQSLCQTCHNAKTAREVAQRRMRSPDRSTPAPKF
;
A
#
# COMPACT_ATOMS: atom_id res chain seq x y z
N GLU A 1 2.11 6.95 13.15
CA GLU A 1 2.93 5.72 13.22
C GLU A 1 2.39 4.67 14.19
N GLU A 2 2.31 4.90 15.50
CA GLU A 2 1.83 3.86 16.45
C GLU A 2 0.42 3.33 16.12
N LYS A 3 -0.54 4.22 15.82
CA LYS A 3 -1.90 3.84 15.42
C LYS A 3 -1.95 3.00 14.14
N GLU A 4 -1.06 3.25 13.19
CA GLU A 4 -0.98 2.52 11.91
C GLU A 4 -0.41 1.11 12.15
N LEU A 5 0.65 1.01 12.97
CA LEU A 5 1.22 -0.27 13.37
C LEU A 5 0.19 -1.14 14.11
N ARG A 6 -0.56 -0.54 15.04
CA ARG A 6 -1.67 -1.21 15.74
C ARG A 6 -2.77 -1.67 14.76
N PHE A 7 -3.09 -0.86 13.76
CA PHE A 7 -4.04 -1.23 12.71
C PHE A 7 -3.56 -2.42 11.89
N TYR A 8 -2.31 -2.41 11.40
CA TYR A 8 -1.77 -3.52 10.60
C TYR A 8 -1.63 -4.82 11.41
N LYS A 9 -1.48 -4.73 12.74
CA LYS A 9 -1.50 -5.88 13.67
C LYS A 9 -2.91 -6.32 14.06
N SER A 10 -3.95 -5.57 13.69
CA SER A 10 -5.32 -5.88 14.11
C SER A 10 -5.86 -7.14 13.44
N THR A 11 -6.70 -7.87 14.17
CA THR A 11 -7.44 -9.03 13.64
C THR A 11 -8.36 -8.63 12.51
N THR A 12 -8.96 -7.44 12.57
CA THR A 12 -9.80 -6.85 11.53
C THR A 12 -9.04 -6.74 10.21
N TRP A 13 -7.86 -6.11 10.20
CA TRP A 13 -7.04 -6.01 9.00
C TRP A 13 -6.58 -7.38 8.49
N THR A 14 -6.17 -8.27 9.40
CA THR A 14 -5.67 -9.60 9.04
C THR A 14 -6.75 -10.43 8.33
N LYS A 15 -7.99 -10.42 8.84
CA LYS A 15 -9.13 -11.11 8.23
C LYS A 15 -9.53 -10.48 6.90
N LEU A 16 -9.65 -9.15 6.85
CA LEU A 16 -10.03 -8.41 5.65
C LEU A 16 -9.03 -8.63 4.53
N SER A 17 -7.73 -8.39 4.78
CA SER A 17 -6.68 -8.54 3.77
C SER A 17 -6.59 -9.97 3.23
N LYS A 18 -6.74 -10.99 4.08
CA LYS A 18 -6.77 -12.39 3.65
C LYS A 18 -7.97 -12.67 2.73
N SER A 19 -9.18 -12.29 3.15
CA SER A 19 -10.41 -12.48 2.36
C SER A 19 -10.36 -11.73 1.03
N PHE A 20 -9.91 -10.48 1.07
CA PHE A 20 -9.77 -9.64 -0.12
C PHE A 20 -8.77 -10.24 -1.11
N ARG A 21 -7.60 -10.72 -0.66
CA ARG A 21 -6.60 -11.34 -1.54
C ARG A 21 -7.07 -12.66 -2.15
N LEU A 22 -7.91 -13.43 -1.45
CA LEU A 22 -8.52 -14.65 -2.01
C LEU A 22 -9.49 -14.34 -3.14
N ARG A 23 -10.31 -13.28 -3.00
CA ARG A 23 -11.23 -12.82 -4.06
C ARG A 23 -10.51 -12.09 -5.19
N ASN A 24 -9.35 -11.50 -4.91
CA ASN A 24 -8.53 -10.74 -5.84
C ASN A 24 -7.12 -11.36 -5.94
N PRO A 25 -6.97 -12.55 -6.55
CA PRO A 25 -5.73 -13.31 -6.54
C PRO A 25 -4.64 -12.75 -7.46
N THR A 26 -4.99 -11.81 -8.33
CA THR A 26 -4.08 -11.19 -9.31
C THR A 26 -3.63 -9.80 -8.87
N CYS A 27 -2.41 -9.42 -9.25
CA CYS A 27 -1.88 -8.09 -9.02
C CYS A 27 -2.64 -7.07 -9.88
N ALA A 28 -3.36 -6.15 -9.24
CA ALA A 28 -4.16 -5.13 -9.91
C ALA A 28 -3.32 -4.25 -10.86
N SER A 29 -2.08 -3.92 -10.47
CA SER A 29 -1.18 -3.13 -11.32
C SER A 29 -0.65 -3.89 -12.53
N CYS A 30 -0.37 -5.20 -12.39
CA CYS A 30 0.01 -6.04 -13.52
C CYS A 30 -1.18 -6.25 -14.46
N LEU A 31 -2.37 -6.49 -13.91
CA LEU A 31 -3.59 -6.72 -14.68
C LEU A 31 -3.94 -5.51 -15.56
N LYS A 32 -3.79 -4.27 -15.06
CA LYS A 32 -3.94 -3.04 -15.85
C LYS A 32 -3.00 -2.95 -17.06
N ARG A 33 -1.91 -3.73 -17.08
CA ARG A 33 -0.94 -3.82 -18.18
C ARG A 33 -1.13 -5.08 -19.03
N GLY A 34 -2.22 -5.83 -18.84
CA GLY A 34 -2.47 -7.10 -19.51
C GLY A 34 -1.61 -8.27 -18.99
N ILE A 35 -0.95 -8.13 -17.84
CA ILE A 35 -0.07 -9.16 -17.28
C ILE A 35 -0.77 -9.87 -16.12
N ILE A 36 -0.92 -11.19 -16.23
CA ILE A 36 -1.42 -12.02 -15.12
C ILE A 36 -0.26 -12.37 -14.21
N ARG A 37 -0.28 -11.83 -12.99
CA ARG A 37 0.70 -12.14 -11.94
C ARG A 37 0.00 -12.31 -10.61
N GLN A 38 0.37 -13.33 -9.85
CA GLN A 38 -0.18 -13.58 -8.53
C GLN A 38 0.07 -12.39 -7.59
N ALA A 39 -0.96 -11.98 -6.85
CA ALA A 39 -0.83 -11.06 -5.74
C ALA A 39 -0.37 -11.78 -4.47
N VAL A 40 0.58 -11.17 -3.77
CA VAL A 40 1.15 -11.71 -2.54
C VAL A 40 0.81 -10.88 -1.31
N LEU A 41 0.25 -9.67 -1.50
CA LEU A 41 -0.14 -8.78 -0.41
C LEU A 41 -1.30 -7.87 -0.84
N VAL A 42 -1.95 -7.26 0.15
CA VAL A 42 -2.96 -6.22 -0.03
C VAL A 42 -2.39 -4.90 0.43
N ASP A 43 -2.56 -3.86 -0.37
CA ASP A 43 -2.08 -2.51 -0.12
C ASP A 43 -3.24 -1.52 -0.24
N HIS A 44 -3.13 -0.38 0.43
CA HIS A 44 -4.11 0.70 0.32
C HIS A 44 -3.86 1.51 -0.96
N ILE A 45 -4.91 1.91 -1.68
CA ILE A 45 -4.79 2.78 -2.85
C ILE A 45 -4.37 4.18 -2.39
N GLU A 46 -5.17 4.77 -1.52
CA GLU A 46 -4.83 5.97 -0.76
C GLU A 46 -4.13 5.59 0.55
N PRO A 47 -2.89 6.02 0.78
CA PRO A 47 -2.09 5.53 1.90
C PRO A 47 -2.76 5.80 3.25
N ILE A 48 -2.69 4.84 4.17
CA ILE A 48 -3.28 4.95 5.52
C ILE A 48 -2.76 6.16 6.33
N LYS A 49 -1.61 6.72 5.94
CA LYS A 49 -1.02 7.93 6.56
C LYS A 49 -1.77 9.22 6.18
N THR A 50 -2.61 9.22 5.14
CA THR A 50 -3.45 10.37 4.77
C THR A 50 -4.76 10.35 5.55
N ALA A 51 -5.44 11.51 5.65
CA ALA A 51 -6.72 11.59 6.35
C ALA A 51 -7.79 10.71 5.67
N TYR A 52 -7.88 10.80 4.33
CA TYR A 52 -8.77 9.96 3.53
C TYR A 52 -8.44 8.47 3.67
N GLY A 53 -7.15 8.10 3.52
CA GLY A 53 -6.74 6.70 3.65
C GLY A 53 -7.03 6.13 5.04
N TRP A 54 -6.92 6.94 6.10
CA TRP A 54 -7.30 6.51 7.45
C TRP A 54 -8.81 6.33 7.62
N GLN A 55 -9.61 7.25 7.09
CA GLN A 55 -11.07 7.17 7.12
C GLN A 55 -11.57 5.92 6.40
N HIS A 56 -10.99 5.63 5.23
CA HIS A 56 -11.35 4.52 4.34
C HIS A 56 -10.44 3.30 4.48
N ARG A 57 -9.79 3.11 5.64
CA ARG A 57 -8.76 2.06 5.83
C ARG A 57 -9.29 0.62 5.76
N LEU A 58 -10.61 0.44 5.91
CA LEU A 58 -11.30 -0.86 5.84
C LEU A 58 -12.20 -0.97 4.59
N ASP A 59 -12.27 0.07 3.77
CA ASP A 59 -13.14 0.10 2.60
C ASP A 59 -12.46 -0.64 1.47
N GLU A 60 -13.11 -1.67 0.93
CA GLU A 60 -12.53 -2.48 -0.15
C GLU A 60 -12.24 -1.68 -1.42
N SER A 61 -12.96 -0.59 -1.65
CA SER A 61 -12.70 0.36 -2.75
C SER A 61 -11.35 1.09 -2.61
N ASN A 62 -10.77 1.12 -1.42
CA ASN A 62 -9.44 1.66 -1.14
C ASN A 62 -8.37 0.55 -1.02
N LEU A 63 -8.67 -0.69 -1.37
CA LEU A 63 -7.72 -1.81 -1.31
C LEU A 63 -7.34 -2.27 -2.72
N GLN A 64 -6.10 -2.73 -2.86
CA GLN A 64 -5.61 -3.39 -4.07
C GLN A 64 -4.70 -4.56 -3.74
N SER A 65 -4.88 -5.66 -4.46
CA SER A 65 -3.99 -6.82 -4.41
C SER A 65 -2.77 -6.56 -5.28
N LEU A 66 -1.55 -6.74 -4.76
CA LEU A 66 -0.31 -6.47 -5.48
C LEU A 66 0.69 -7.63 -5.39
N CYS A 67 1.50 -7.77 -6.43
CA CYS A 67 2.75 -8.52 -6.35
C CYS A 67 3.83 -7.69 -5.65
N GLN A 68 4.89 -8.34 -5.14
CA GLN A 68 5.95 -7.65 -4.40
C GLN A 68 6.61 -6.53 -5.21
N THR A 69 6.86 -6.75 -6.51
CA THR A 69 7.49 -5.76 -7.40
C THR A 69 6.65 -4.49 -7.53
N CYS A 70 5.34 -4.64 -7.77
CA CYS A 70 4.43 -3.49 -7.92
C CYS A 70 4.24 -2.76 -6.60
N HIS A 71 4.18 -3.48 -5.48
CA HIS A 71 4.12 -2.89 -4.14
C HIS A 71 5.37 -2.03 -3.86
N ASN A 72 6.57 -2.57 -4.04
CA ASN A 72 7.82 -1.82 -3.83
C ASN A 72 7.89 -0.56 -4.71
N ALA A 73 7.46 -0.67 -5.97
CA ALA A 73 7.40 0.46 -6.88
C ALA A 73 6.37 1.52 -6.44
N LYS A 74 5.26 1.13 -5.79
CA LYS A 74 4.31 2.07 -5.18
C LYS A 74 4.90 2.74 -3.95
N THR A 75 5.49 1.98 -3.02
CA THR A 75 6.15 2.52 -1.84
C THR A 75 7.22 3.56 -2.20
N ALA A 76 8.07 3.26 -3.20
CA ALA A 76 9.09 4.19 -3.66
C ALA A 76 8.50 5.52 -4.16
N ARG A 77 7.42 5.46 -4.96
CA ARG A 77 6.72 6.65 -5.45
C ARG A 77 6.11 7.47 -4.33
N GLU A 78 5.55 6.83 -3.31
CA GLU A 78 4.96 7.53 -2.16
C GLU A 78 6.03 8.20 -1.30
N VAL A 79 7.16 7.54 -1.06
CA VAL A 79 8.30 8.11 -0.33
C VAL A 79 8.83 9.33 -1.09
N ALA A 80 9.00 9.25 -2.41
CA ALA A 80 9.41 10.37 -3.23
C ALA A 80 8.43 11.56 -3.13
N GLN A 81 7.12 11.30 -3.25
CA GLN A 81 6.09 12.34 -3.12
C GLN A 81 6.09 13.01 -1.74
N ARG A 82 6.30 12.24 -0.66
CA ARG A 82 6.43 12.80 0.70
C ARG A 82 7.64 13.71 0.83
N ARG A 83 8.79 13.31 0.28
CA ARG A 83 10.01 14.14 0.25
C ARG A 83 9.80 15.44 -0.53
N MET A 84 9.05 15.40 -1.64
CA MET A 84 8.73 16.59 -2.41
C MET A 84 7.76 17.54 -1.68
N ARG A 85 6.77 17.00 -0.95
CA ARG A 85 5.78 17.79 -0.20
C ARG A 85 6.31 18.38 1.11
N SER A 86 7.40 17.85 1.65
CA SER A 86 8.03 18.34 2.87
C SER A 86 9.52 18.55 2.60
N PRO A 87 9.92 19.69 2.03
CA PRO A 87 11.31 19.99 1.74
C PRO A 87 12.04 20.37 3.03
N ASP A 88 12.23 19.41 3.93
CA ASP A 88 13.18 19.57 5.04
C ASP A 88 14.60 19.27 4.54
N ARG A 89 15.51 20.23 4.77
CA ARG A 89 16.84 20.40 4.13
C ARG A 89 17.93 19.44 4.63
N SER A 90 17.58 18.37 5.35
CA SER A 90 18.53 17.71 6.26
C SER A 90 18.79 16.22 5.99
N THR A 91 18.28 15.61 4.91
CA THR A 91 18.43 14.15 4.71
C THR A 91 19.49 13.83 3.63
N PRO A 92 20.58 13.09 3.94
CA PRO A 92 21.54 12.69 2.92
C PRO A 92 20.95 11.60 2.01
N ALA A 93 21.36 11.62 0.75
CA ALA A 93 20.96 10.64 -0.27
C ALA A 93 21.31 9.20 0.15
N PRO A 94 20.49 8.20 -0.24
CA PRO A 94 20.82 6.80 0.00
C PRO A 94 22.11 6.45 -0.76
N LYS A 95 23.11 5.96 -0.03
CA LYS A 95 24.26 5.29 -0.64
C LYS A 95 23.80 3.92 -1.09
N PHE A 96 23.98 3.65 -2.39
CA PHE A 96 23.78 2.35 -3.02
C PHE A 96 24.73 1.30 -2.45
#